data_AF-A0A7S3DW39-F1
#
_entry.id   AF-A0A7S3DW39-F1
#
_cell.length_a   1.000
_cell.length_b   1.000
_cell.length_c   1.000
_cell.angle_alpha   90.00
_cell.angle_beta   90.00
_cell.angle_gamma   90.00
#
_symmetry.space_group_name_H-M   'P 1'
#
loop_
_entity.id
_entity.type
_entity.pdbx_description
1 polymer ?
#
loop_
_entity_poly.entity_id
_entity_poly.type
_entity_poly.pdbx_seq_one_letter_code
_entity_poly.pdbx_strand_id
1 'polypeptide(L)'
;YPAHWVMDEIRQSFSGRLSHSVVKFAVGQKVKTIYGDGTITLFVESKGRYRVKLPYGTAFLAPAAILHSIPSKDTPFIRRDGTMVRDTEESTKTEGPYLGSNYQVMFSTRRIYLFLRLHLQLCNMLAELRDVCDGSVAVDPATTYVVPPGEERRRDLSERLDFSGMIAALKSVIMKKCDLKAFETLARKISKDHVHVIASLPKLVEKCSDALFSVAKEDALFYLYDYCQYTEVNPAIARDHCFSMAPGADFRVQFDGKSTSFSHLPKGIPLNFDGMAGSNSNSNKPEAVEVEPNGN
;
A
#
# COMPACT_ATOMS: atom_id res chain seq x y z
N TYR A 1 3.63 10.27 -1.71
CA TYR A 1 4.19 8.99 -1.23
C TYR A 1 3.62 7.86 -2.07
N PRO A 2 4.35 7.32 -3.06
CA PRO A 2 3.90 6.14 -3.79
C PRO A 2 3.80 4.96 -2.83
N ALA A 3 3.09 3.93 -3.26
CA ALA A 3 2.72 2.73 -2.53
C ALA A 3 3.90 1.81 -2.10
N HIS A 4 5.07 2.35 -1.76
CA HIS A 4 6.24 1.59 -1.27
C HIS A 4 6.00 0.84 0.05
N TRP A 5 4.86 1.07 0.71
CA TRP A 5 4.52 0.39 1.97
C TRP A 5 4.15 -1.09 1.78
N VAL A 6 3.68 -1.49 0.60
CA VAL A 6 3.74 -2.92 0.21
C VAL A 6 5.11 -3.14 -0.39
N MET A 7 6.07 -3.20 0.54
CA MET A 7 7.47 -3.49 0.28
C MET A 7 7.59 -4.64 -0.73
N ASP A 8 8.45 -4.48 -1.74
CA ASP A 8 8.86 -5.57 -2.63
C ASP A 8 9.40 -6.74 -1.80
N GLU A 9 9.97 -6.47 -0.62
CA GLU A 9 10.34 -7.50 0.34
C GLU A 9 9.14 -8.32 0.81
N ILE A 10 7.92 -7.80 0.98
CA ILE A 10 6.76 -8.62 1.37
C ILE A 10 6.39 -9.56 0.20
N ARG A 11 6.41 -9.06 -1.05
CA ARG A 11 6.19 -9.89 -2.25
C ARG A 11 7.26 -10.98 -2.42
N GLN A 12 8.51 -10.71 -2.07
CA GLN A 12 9.63 -11.64 -2.20
C GLN A 12 9.83 -12.54 -0.95
N SER A 13 9.40 -12.10 0.23
CA SER A 13 9.55 -12.81 1.51
C SER A 13 8.46 -13.83 1.80
N PHE A 14 7.47 -13.96 0.92
CA PHE A 14 6.58 -15.12 0.95
C PHE A 14 7.38 -16.39 0.60
N SER A 15 8.06 -16.92 1.61
CA SER A 15 8.76 -18.21 1.64
C SER A 15 7.86 -19.36 2.07
N GLY A 16 6.58 -19.08 2.31
CA GLY A 16 5.57 -20.11 2.45
C GLY A 16 5.64 -21.03 1.23
N ARG A 17 5.58 -22.34 1.45
CA ARG A 17 5.34 -23.29 0.35
C ARG A 17 4.02 -22.90 -0.28
N LEU A 18 4.05 -22.07 -1.33
CA LEU A 18 2.96 -21.96 -2.28
C LEU A 18 2.75 -23.39 -2.73
N SER A 19 1.67 -24.01 -2.25
CA SER A 19 1.33 -25.36 -2.68
C SER A 19 1.40 -25.36 -4.21
N HIS A 20 2.15 -26.31 -4.78
CA HIS A 20 2.27 -26.47 -6.22
C HIS A 20 0.90 -26.74 -6.89
N SER A 21 -0.14 -27.00 -6.09
CA SER A 21 -1.54 -27.18 -6.50
C SER A 21 -2.35 -25.87 -6.57
N VAL A 22 -1.77 -24.72 -6.25
CA VAL A 22 -2.51 -23.46 -6.17
C VAL A 22 -2.40 -22.70 -7.48
N VAL A 23 -3.34 -22.99 -8.38
CA VAL A 23 -3.56 -22.21 -9.59
C VAL A 23 -3.96 -20.79 -9.18
N LYS A 24 -3.02 -19.85 -9.30
CA LYS A 24 -3.22 -18.42 -9.00
C LYS A 24 -4.20 -17.75 -9.97
N PHE A 25 -4.28 -18.23 -11.21
CA PHE A 25 -5.05 -17.59 -12.27
C PHE A 25 -5.77 -18.63 -13.16
N ALA A 26 -7.00 -18.35 -13.58
CA ALA A 26 -7.81 -19.29 -14.34
C ALA A 26 -7.55 -19.22 -15.85
N VAL A 27 -7.78 -20.33 -16.56
CA VAL A 27 -7.80 -20.33 -18.03
C VAL A 27 -8.95 -19.45 -18.52
N GLY A 28 -8.66 -18.62 -19.52
CA GLY A 28 -9.54 -17.58 -20.06
C GLY A 28 -9.32 -16.21 -19.41
N GLN A 29 -8.75 -16.14 -18.22
CA GLN A 29 -8.64 -14.88 -17.48
C GLN A 29 -7.70 -13.90 -18.20
N LYS A 30 -8.14 -12.65 -18.36
CA LYS A 30 -7.24 -11.56 -18.78
C LYS A 30 -6.29 -11.22 -17.63
N VAL A 31 -5.02 -11.03 -17.94
CA VAL A 31 -3.97 -10.78 -16.96
C VAL A 31 -3.00 -9.72 -17.46
N LYS A 32 -2.44 -8.92 -16.56
CA LYS A 32 -1.30 -8.05 -16.84
C LYS A 32 -0.04 -8.85 -16.56
N THR A 33 0.89 -8.82 -17.49
CA THR A 33 2.20 -9.48 -17.35
C THR A 33 3.31 -8.44 -17.46
N ILE A 34 4.54 -8.83 -17.11
CA ILE A 34 5.72 -7.99 -17.36
C ILE A 34 5.96 -7.68 -18.85
N TYR A 35 5.28 -8.42 -19.75
CA TYR A 35 5.35 -8.26 -21.20
C TYR A 35 4.10 -7.58 -21.79
N GLY A 36 3.22 -7.03 -20.94
CA GLY A 36 1.95 -6.42 -21.34
C GLY A 36 0.72 -7.27 -21.02
N ASP A 37 -0.43 -6.83 -21.52
CA ASP A 37 -1.73 -7.46 -21.26
C ASP A 37 -1.86 -8.77 -22.03
N GLY A 38 -2.43 -9.79 -21.43
CA GLY A 38 -2.63 -11.08 -22.08
C GLY A 38 -3.83 -11.84 -21.56
N THR A 39 -4.06 -13.01 -22.14
CA THR A 39 -5.12 -13.93 -21.72
C THR A 39 -4.54 -15.30 -21.45
N ILE A 40 -4.83 -15.86 -20.28
CA ILE A 40 -4.37 -17.21 -19.95
C ILE A 40 -5.12 -18.20 -20.84
N THR A 41 -4.38 -19.05 -21.54
CA THR A 41 -4.93 -20.06 -22.45
C THR A 41 -4.79 -21.47 -21.89
N LEU A 42 -3.79 -21.72 -21.03
CA LEU A 42 -3.55 -23.02 -20.43
C LEU A 42 -2.70 -22.86 -19.16
N PHE A 43 -2.91 -23.72 -18.17
CA PHE A 43 -1.96 -23.95 -17.08
C PHE A 43 -1.30 -25.32 -17.26
N VAL A 44 0.03 -25.36 -17.26
CA VAL A 44 0.82 -26.58 -17.40
C VAL A 44 1.29 -26.99 -16.01
N GLU A 45 0.51 -27.84 -15.33
CA GLU A 45 0.76 -28.27 -13.95
C GLU A 45 2.16 -28.86 -13.75
N SER A 46 2.61 -29.71 -14.69
CA SER A 46 3.93 -30.37 -14.63
C SER A 46 5.12 -29.42 -14.58
N LYS A 47 4.96 -28.18 -15.08
CA LYS A 47 6.00 -27.14 -15.09
C LYS A 47 5.66 -25.96 -14.19
N GLY A 48 4.46 -25.93 -13.61
CA GLY A 48 3.93 -24.77 -12.89
C GLY A 48 3.95 -23.48 -13.72
N ARG A 49 3.65 -23.54 -15.03
CA ARG A 49 3.69 -22.38 -15.94
C ARG A 49 2.35 -22.13 -16.62
N TYR A 50 2.05 -20.88 -16.90
CA TYR A 50 0.88 -20.46 -17.66
C TYR A 50 1.24 -20.20 -19.11
N ARG A 51 0.44 -20.70 -20.06
CA ARG A 51 0.48 -20.26 -21.45
C ARG A 51 -0.39 -19.03 -21.58
N VAL A 52 0.20 -17.89 -21.90
CA VAL A 52 -0.49 -16.60 -22.02
C VAL A 52 -0.45 -16.13 -23.47
N LYS A 53 -1.62 -15.78 -24.02
CA LYS A 53 -1.77 -15.11 -25.31
C LYS A 53 -1.59 -13.61 -25.10
N LEU A 54 -0.47 -13.08 -25.59
CA LEU A 54 -0.09 -11.67 -25.60
C LEU A 54 -0.42 -11.04 -26.97
N PRO A 55 -0.33 -9.71 -27.14
CA PRO A 55 -0.61 -9.05 -28.42
C PRO A 55 0.31 -9.51 -29.54
N TYR A 56 1.54 -9.89 -29.20
CA TYR A 56 2.60 -10.25 -30.14
C TYR A 56 2.85 -11.76 -30.26
N GLY A 57 2.02 -12.60 -29.63
CA GLY A 57 2.17 -14.07 -29.70
C GLY A 57 1.76 -14.79 -28.43
N THR A 58 2.17 -16.06 -28.28
CA THR A 58 1.91 -16.85 -27.07
C THR A 58 3.21 -17.15 -26.33
N ALA A 59 3.23 -16.92 -25.02
CA ALA A 59 4.41 -17.18 -24.18
C ALA A 59 4.06 -18.12 -23.02
N PHE A 60 5.05 -18.89 -22.55
CA PHE A 60 4.95 -19.66 -21.31
C PHE A 60 5.57 -18.88 -20.16
N LEU A 61 4.71 -18.34 -19.30
CA LEU A 61 5.10 -17.47 -18.20
C LEU A 61 5.09 -18.24 -16.87
N ALA A 62 6.10 -17.98 -16.05
CA ALA A 62 6.07 -18.36 -14.65
C ALA A 62 4.96 -17.55 -13.94
N PRO A 63 4.38 -18.05 -12.83
CA PRO A 63 3.37 -17.32 -12.07
C PRO A 63 3.85 -15.93 -11.63
N ALA A 64 5.15 -15.77 -11.35
CA ALA A 64 5.76 -14.50 -10.96
C ALA A 64 5.85 -13.46 -12.10
N ALA A 65 5.77 -13.89 -13.37
CA ALA A 65 5.76 -12.98 -14.52
C ALA A 65 4.35 -12.45 -14.83
N ILE A 66 3.31 -13.01 -14.19
CA ILE A 66 1.95 -12.52 -14.23
C ILE A 66 1.77 -11.64 -13.01
N LEU A 67 1.57 -10.35 -13.25
CA LEU A 67 1.48 -9.34 -12.20
C LEU A 67 0.15 -9.47 -11.47
N HIS A 68 -0.97 -9.52 -12.22
CA HIS A 68 -2.32 -9.62 -11.66
C HIS A 68 -3.36 -9.92 -12.73
N SER A 69 -4.60 -10.20 -12.32
CA SER A 69 -5.74 -10.36 -13.22
C SER A 69 -6.39 -9.03 -13.59
N ILE A 70 -6.67 -8.85 -14.88
CA ILE A 70 -7.42 -7.72 -15.40
C ILE A 70 -8.91 -8.07 -15.35
N PRO A 71 -9.75 -7.25 -14.69
CA PRO A 71 -11.19 -7.45 -14.71
C PRO A 71 -11.69 -7.40 -16.16
N SER A 72 -12.34 -8.48 -16.60
CA SER A 72 -12.88 -8.60 -17.94
C SER A 72 -14.30 -9.13 -17.85
N LYS A 73 -15.23 -8.48 -18.54
CA LYS A 73 -16.62 -8.93 -18.68
C LYS A 73 -16.72 -10.37 -19.19
N ASP A 74 -15.73 -10.79 -19.98
CA ASP A 74 -15.72 -12.09 -20.64
C ASP A 74 -15.24 -13.23 -19.73
N THR A 75 -14.54 -12.93 -18.63
CA THR A 75 -13.94 -13.94 -17.74
C THR A 75 -14.00 -13.59 -16.26
N PRO A 76 -15.19 -13.72 -15.65
CA PRO A 76 -15.35 -13.52 -14.22
C PRO A 76 -14.89 -14.77 -13.47
N PHE A 77 -13.58 -14.92 -13.25
CA PHE A 77 -13.06 -15.95 -12.35
C PHE A 77 -12.53 -15.27 -11.08
N ILE A 78 -12.99 -15.74 -9.94
CA ILE A 78 -12.73 -15.16 -8.62
C ILE A 78 -12.25 -16.26 -7.70
N ARG A 79 -11.28 -15.94 -6.85
CA ARG A 79 -10.70 -16.92 -5.93
C ARG A 79 -11.46 -16.92 -4.62
N ARG A 80 -12.04 -18.06 -4.23
CA ARG A 80 -12.69 -18.28 -2.94
C ARG A 80 -12.04 -19.49 -2.26
N ASP A 81 -11.57 -19.30 -1.03
CA ASP A 81 -10.97 -20.37 -0.20
C ASP A 81 -9.86 -21.17 -0.90
N GLY A 82 -9.01 -20.46 -1.66
CA GLY A 82 -7.91 -21.07 -2.40
C GLY A 82 -8.27 -21.70 -3.75
N THR A 83 -9.55 -21.75 -4.11
CA THR A 83 -10.05 -22.29 -5.40
C THR A 83 -10.55 -21.19 -6.33
N MET A 84 -10.30 -21.32 -7.65
CA MET A 84 -10.82 -20.38 -8.65
C MET A 84 -12.23 -20.80 -9.06
N VAL A 85 -13.23 -19.97 -8.78
CA VAL A 85 -14.64 -20.19 -9.09
C VAL A 85 -15.08 -19.20 -10.16
N ARG A 86 -15.88 -19.64 -11.13
CA ARG A 86 -16.49 -18.74 -12.12
C ARG A 86 -17.62 -17.96 -11.44
N ASP A 87 -17.50 -16.64 -11.38
CA ASP A 87 -18.58 -15.79 -10.89
C ASP A 87 -19.71 -15.82 -11.92
N THR A 88 -20.88 -16.26 -11.49
CA THR A 88 -22.06 -16.41 -12.34
C THR A 88 -22.98 -15.19 -12.23
N GLU A 89 -22.68 -14.27 -11.31
CA GLU A 89 -23.40 -13.01 -11.16
C GLU A 89 -22.86 -12.01 -12.20
N GLU A 90 -23.65 -11.77 -13.25
CA GLU A 90 -23.37 -10.71 -14.22
C GLU A 90 -23.36 -9.35 -13.51
N SER A 91 -22.16 -8.83 -13.23
CA SER A 91 -21.98 -7.44 -12.81
C SER A 91 -22.49 -6.52 -13.91
N THR A 92 -23.71 -6.04 -13.74
CA THR A 92 -24.36 -5.05 -14.58
C THR A 92 -23.51 -3.77 -14.64
N LYS A 93 -23.23 -3.36 -15.88
CA LYS A 93 -22.60 -2.11 -16.33
C LYS A 93 -22.62 -0.98 -15.27
N THR A 94 -21.44 -0.53 -14.85
CA THR A 94 -21.25 0.79 -14.23
C THR A 94 -20.43 1.66 -15.17
N GLU A 95 -21.12 2.49 -15.96
CA GLU A 95 -20.55 3.72 -16.49
C GLU A 95 -20.29 4.63 -15.29
N GLY A 96 -19.02 4.74 -14.88
CA GLY A 96 -18.58 5.58 -13.78
C GLY A 96 -17.31 6.31 -14.18
N PRO A 97 -17.05 7.49 -13.60
CA PRO A 97 -15.87 8.26 -13.93
C PRO A 97 -14.61 7.46 -13.58
N TYR A 98 -13.66 7.49 -14.50
CA TYR A 98 -12.33 6.92 -14.28
C TYR A 98 -11.58 7.77 -13.26
N LEU A 99 -10.75 7.13 -12.44
CA LEU A 99 -9.81 7.87 -11.61
C LEU A 99 -8.84 8.67 -12.48
N GLY A 100 -8.54 9.90 -12.08
CA GLY A 100 -7.42 10.62 -12.68
C GLY A 100 -6.10 9.88 -12.40
N SER A 101 -5.14 9.97 -13.32
CA SER A 101 -3.84 9.28 -13.24
C SER A 101 -3.02 9.55 -11.97
N ASN A 102 -3.33 10.64 -11.27
CA ASN A 102 -2.66 11.05 -10.03
C ASN A 102 -3.25 10.41 -8.77
N TYR A 103 -4.35 9.68 -8.90
CA TYR A 103 -5.03 9.05 -7.78
C TYR A 103 -4.82 7.54 -7.79
N GLN A 104 -4.63 6.98 -6.61
CA GLN A 104 -4.67 5.53 -6.39
C GLN A 104 -5.71 5.22 -5.32
N VAL A 105 -6.46 4.14 -5.49
CA VAL A 105 -7.51 3.72 -4.56
C VAL A 105 -7.31 2.27 -4.20
N MET A 106 -7.41 2.00 -2.90
CA MET A 106 -7.45 0.67 -2.34
C MET A 106 -8.72 0.47 -1.55
N PHE A 107 -9.42 -0.62 -1.82
CA PHE A 107 -10.42 -1.17 -0.92
C PHE A 107 -9.76 -2.22 -0.05
N SER A 108 -9.90 -2.06 1.25
CA SER A 108 -9.11 -2.75 2.25
C SER A 108 -10.00 -3.28 3.35
N THR A 109 -9.54 -4.36 3.97
CA THR A 109 -10.22 -4.92 5.13
C THR A 109 -9.94 -4.08 6.37
N ARG A 110 -10.73 -4.28 7.43
CA ARG A 110 -10.50 -3.60 8.72
C ARG A 110 -9.06 -3.77 9.22
N ARG A 111 -8.45 -4.94 9.01
CA ARG A 111 -7.09 -5.23 9.48
C ARG A 111 -6.06 -4.41 8.72
N ILE A 112 -6.15 -4.39 7.39
CA ILE A 112 -5.27 -3.60 6.52
C ILE A 112 -5.45 -2.11 6.81
N TYR A 113 -6.69 -1.65 6.96
CA TYR A 113 -7.02 -0.29 7.35
C TYR A 113 -6.34 0.14 8.65
N LEU A 114 -6.47 -0.67 9.71
CA LEU A 114 -5.86 -0.38 11.01
C LEU A 114 -4.34 -0.36 10.94
N PHE A 115 -3.74 -1.33 10.25
CA PHE A 115 -2.29 -1.38 10.03
C PHE A 115 -1.80 -0.11 9.34
N LEU A 116 -2.44 0.29 8.23
CA LEU A 116 -2.06 1.49 7.50
C LEU A 116 -2.14 2.76 8.34
N ARG A 117 -3.22 2.92 9.12
CA ARG A 117 -3.38 4.06 10.04
C ARG A 117 -2.25 4.11 11.06
N LEU A 118 -1.92 2.97 11.68
CA LEU A 118 -0.85 2.87 12.66
C LEU A 118 0.53 3.10 12.04
N HIS A 119 0.77 2.56 10.86
CA HIS A 119 2.02 2.73 10.13
C HIS A 119 2.26 4.17 9.72
N LEU A 120 1.24 4.85 9.17
CA LEU A 120 1.33 6.29 8.84
C LEU A 120 1.56 7.13 10.09
N GLN A 121 0.87 6.84 11.20
CA GLN A 121 1.09 7.53 12.46
C GLN A 121 2.52 7.32 12.97
N LEU A 122 3.06 6.10 12.86
CA LEU A 122 4.44 5.80 13.24
C LEU A 122 5.44 6.59 12.40
N CYS A 123 5.26 6.63 11.07
CA CYS A 123 6.10 7.42 10.18
C CYS A 123 6.05 8.92 10.52
N ASN A 124 4.87 9.46 10.79
CA ASN A 124 4.71 10.86 11.19
C ASN A 124 5.41 11.17 12.51
N MET A 125 5.26 10.31 13.52
CA MET A 125 5.92 10.50 14.81
C MET A 125 7.44 10.32 14.73
N LEU A 126 7.94 9.47 13.83
CA LEU A 126 9.38 9.35 13.57
C LEU A 126 9.94 10.56 12.82
N ALA A 127 9.16 11.16 11.91
CA ALA A 127 9.53 12.42 11.26
C ALA A 127 9.55 13.57 12.26
N GLU A 128 8.52 13.70 13.09
CA GLU A 128 8.46 14.69 14.18
C GLU A 128 9.61 14.50 15.17
N LEU A 129 9.93 13.25 15.56
CA LEU A 129 11.08 12.96 16.40
C LEU A 129 12.39 13.43 15.76
N ARG A 130 12.55 13.24 14.45
CA ARG A 130 13.72 13.72 13.72
C ARG A 130 13.82 15.24 13.78
N ASP A 131 12.73 15.95 13.50
CA ASP A 131 12.70 17.41 13.53
C ASP A 131 13.00 17.94 14.94
N VAL A 132 12.48 17.29 15.98
CA VAL A 132 12.76 17.61 17.39
C VAL A 132 14.23 17.37 17.73
N CYS A 133 14.82 16.25 17.27
CA CYS A 133 16.24 15.97 17.52
C CYS A 133 17.15 16.95 16.77
N ASP A 134 16.83 17.29 15.52
CA ASP A 134 17.59 18.23 14.70
C ASP A 134 17.50 19.67 15.25
N GLY A 135 16.35 20.05 15.84
CA GLY A 135 16.17 21.34 16.52
C GLY A 135 16.74 21.40 17.94
N SER A 136 16.95 20.25 18.61
CA SER A 136 17.47 20.15 19.98
C SER A 136 19.01 20.14 20.05
N VAL A 137 19.69 20.33 18.90
CA VAL A 137 21.15 20.48 18.80
C VAL A 137 21.60 21.85 19.37
N ALA A 138 21.32 22.10 20.64
CA ALA A 138 22.17 22.93 21.46
C ALA A 138 23.39 22.06 21.84
N VAL A 139 24.35 21.93 20.91
CA VAL A 139 25.68 21.43 21.26
C VAL A 139 26.21 22.37 22.34
N ASP A 140 26.28 21.90 23.58
CA ASP A 140 27.09 22.57 24.58
C ASP A 140 28.52 22.61 24.01
N PRO A 141 29.10 23.79 23.72
CA PRO A 141 30.45 23.89 23.16
C PRO A 141 31.50 23.16 24.01
N ALA A 142 31.21 22.93 25.29
CA ALA A 142 32.05 22.14 26.20
C ALA A 142 32.16 20.65 25.83
N THR A 143 31.20 20.09 25.07
CA THR A 143 31.25 18.70 24.58
C THR A 143 32.08 18.51 23.31
N THR A 144 32.47 19.61 22.66
CA THR A 144 33.33 19.63 21.47
C THR A 144 34.82 19.65 21.81
N TYR A 145 35.19 19.64 23.09
CA TYR A 145 36.61 19.53 23.47
C TYR A 145 37.18 18.21 22.97
N VAL A 146 38.23 18.35 22.16
CA VAL A 146 38.99 17.28 21.51
C VAL A 146 39.36 16.22 22.53
N VAL A 147 38.72 15.05 22.44
CA VAL A 147 39.11 13.87 23.20
C VAL A 147 40.43 13.34 22.62
N PRO A 148 41.47 13.10 23.44
CA PRO A 148 42.73 12.55 22.95
C PRO A 148 42.53 11.21 22.23
N PRO A 149 43.29 10.94 21.15
CA PRO A 149 43.21 9.66 20.45
C PRO A 149 43.81 8.56 21.35
N GLY A 150 42.99 7.60 21.80
CA GLY A 150 43.46 6.46 22.59
C GLY A 150 42.40 5.81 23.49
N GLU A 151 41.33 6.52 23.84
CA GLU A 151 40.20 5.93 24.56
C GLU A 151 39.09 5.53 23.58
N GLU A 152 38.99 4.24 23.28
CA GLU A 152 37.77 3.64 22.75
C GLU A 152 36.66 3.80 23.80
N ARG A 153 36.06 4.99 23.86
CA ARG A 153 34.86 5.21 24.66
C ARG A 153 33.77 4.32 24.08
N ARG A 154 33.41 3.27 24.82
CA ARG A 154 32.02 2.84 24.95
C ARG A 154 31.21 4.07 25.38
N ARG A 155 30.91 5.00 24.47
CA ARG A 155 29.98 6.08 24.76
C ARG A 155 28.66 5.38 25.00
N ASP A 156 28.21 5.43 26.24
CA ASP A 156 26.89 4.93 26.60
C ASP A 156 25.89 5.55 25.62
N LEU A 157 24.97 4.73 25.10
CA LEU A 157 23.85 5.18 24.28
C LEU A 157 23.09 6.36 24.92
N SER A 158 23.26 6.57 26.23
CA SER A 158 22.73 7.69 27.00
C SER A 158 23.27 9.08 26.63
N GLU A 159 24.38 9.17 25.88
CA GLU A 159 25.01 10.46 25.49
C GLU A 159 24.57 10.96 24.10
N ARG A 160 23.98 10.10 23.26
CA ARG A 160 23.54 10.47 21.93
C ARG A 160 22.08 10.92 21.95
N LEU A 161 21.90 12.24 22.05
CA LEU A 161 20.59 12.91 21.98
C LEU A 161 20.15 13.21 20.54
N ASP A 162 20.87 12.67 19.54
CA ASP A 162 20.50 12.79 18.13
C ASP A 162 19.44 11.75 17.73
N PHE A 163 18.88 11.91 16.53
CA PHE A 163 17.86 10.98 16.00
C PHE A 163 18.35 9.53 16.01
N SER A 164 19.63 9.30 15.68
CA SER A 164 20.23 7.97 15.65
C SER A 164 20.26 7.31 17.04
N GLY A 165 20.68 8.07 18.07
CA GLY A 165 20.65 7.64 19.46
C GLY A 165 19.25 7.30 19.93
N MET A 166 18.26 8.09 19.52
CA MET A 166 16.85 7.81 19.82
C MET A 166 16.33 6.53 19.19
N ILE A 167 16.66 6.27 17.93
CA ILE A 167 16.29 5.01 17.27
C ILE A 167 16.98 3.81 17.95
N ALA A 168 18.24 3.95 18.38
CA ALA A 168 18.95 2.91 19.10
C ALA A 168 18.35 2.64 20.50
N ALA A 169 17.93 3.70 21.21
CA ALA A 169 17.23 3.59 22.48
C ALA A 169 15.85 2.92 22.30
N LEU A 170 15.08 3.34 21.29
CA LEU A 170 13.79 2.73 20.93
C LEU A 170 13.95 1.24 20.62
N LYS A 171 14.95 0.87 19.81
CA LYS A 171 15.28 -0.54 19.53
C LYS A 171 15.59 -1.32 20.81
N SER A 172 16.32 -0.72 21.74
CA SER A 172 16.67 -1.36 23.01
C SER A 172 15.44 -1.63 23.88
N VAL A 173 14.47 -0.72 23.90
CA VAL A 173 13.17 -0.93 24.59
C VAL A 173 12.37 -2.05 23.93
N ILE A 174 12.25 -2.03 22.59
CA ILE A 174 11.52 -3.06 21.85
C ILE A 174 12.13 -4.45 22.07
N MET A 175 13.47 -4.53 22.13
CA MET A 175 14.19 -5.76 22.46
C MET A 175 14.17 -6.12 23.96
N LYS A 176 13.45 -5.37 24.80
CA LYS A 176 13.37 -5.54 26.26
C LYS A 176 14.72 -5.48 26.98
N LYS A 177 15.70 -4.77 26.39
CA LYS A 177 17.02 -4.51 26.98
C LYS A 177 17.02 -3.25 27.85
N CYS A 178 16.04 -2.39 27.66
CA CYS A 178 15.85 -1.14 28.39
C CYS A 178 14.38 -1.05 28.82
N ASP A 179 14.10 -0.43 29.96
CA ASP A 179 12.74 -0.24 30.42
C ASP A 179 12.11 1.04 29.81
N LEU A 180 10.78 1.10 29.84
CA LEU A 180 10.04 2.26 29.32
C LEU A 180 10.37 3.55 30.10
N LYS A 181 10.69 3.44 31.39
CA LYS A 181 11.01 4.60 32.24
C LYS A 181 12.35 5.23 31.88
N ALA A 182 13.38 4.44 31.58
CA ALA A 182 14.66 4.98 31.12
C ALA A 182 14.51 5.65 29.75
N PHE A 183 13.73 5.06 28.85
CA PHE A 183 13.44 5.68 27.55
C PHE A 183 12.68 7.01 27.68
N GLU A 184 11.68 7.07 28.56
CA GLU A 184 10.97 8.32 28.85
C GLU A 184 11.91 9.38 29.45
N THR A 185 12.80 8.97 30.34
CA THR A 185 13.81 9.88 30.92
C THR A 185 14.72 10.45 29.84
N LEU A 186 15.10 9.64 28.85
CA LEU A 186 15.89 10.09 27.70
C LEU A 186 15.07 11.03 26.79
N ALA A 187 13.80 10.72 26.53
CA ALA A 187 12.90 11.61 25.81
C ALA A 187 12.77 13.00 26.46
N ARG A 188 12.68 13.07 27.80
CA ARG A 188 12.64 14.34 28.56
C ARG A 188 13.91 15.18 28.39
N LYS A 189 15.07 14.55 28.14
CA LYS A 189 16.33 15.27 27.90
C LYS A 189 16.35 15.97 26.54
N ILE A 190 15.67 15.39 25.54
CA ILE A 190 15.62 15.94 24.19
C ILE A 190 14.60 17.06 24.08
N SER A 191 13.38 16.81 24.54
CA SER A 191 12.32 17.82 24.53
C SER A 191 11.32 17.53 25.62
N LYS A 192 11.18 18.49 26.55
CA LYS A 192 10.17 18.41 27.61
C LYS A 192 8.75 18.51 27.05
N ASP A 193 8.57 19.27 25.97
CA ASP A 193 7.27 19.51 25.37
C ASP A 193 6.76 18.29 24.59
N HIS A 194 7.67 17.57 23.90
CA HIS A 194 7.33 16.41 23.08
C HIS A 194 7.52 15.07 23.79
N VAL A 195 7.83 15.06 25.11
CA VAL A 195 8.09 13.83 25.87
C VAL A 195 6.97 12.80 25.72
N HIS A 196 5.71 13.24 25.77
CA HIS A 196 4.54 12.38 25.73
C HIS A 196 4.39 11.69 24.37
N VAL A 197 4.68 12.40 23.28
CA VAL A 197 4.72 11.86 21.91
C VAL A 197 5.83 10.81 21.81
N ILE A 198 7.06 11.19 22.17
CA ILE A 198 8.24 10.34 22.04
C ILE A 198 8.10 9.08 22.91
N ALA A 199 7.68 9.20 24.17
CA ALA A 199 7.53 8.08 25.10
C ALA A 199 6.45 7.08 24.69
N SER A 200 5.53 7.46 23.79
CA SER A 200 4.51 6.56 23.26
C SER A 200 5.00 5.69 22.09
N LEU A 201 6.14 6.03 21.46
CA LEU A 201 6.69 5.31 20.30
C LEU A 201 6.85 3.81 20.52
N PRO A 202 7.41 3.30 21.64
CA PRO A 202 7.55 1.85 21.84
C PRO A 202 6.21 1.12 21.76
N LYS A 203 5.17 1.64 22.40
CA LYS A 203 3.82 1.06 22.36
C LYS A 203 3.20 1.13 20.96
N LEU A 204 3.45 2.22 20.23
CA LEU A 204 2.98 2.35 18.86
C LEU A 204 3.64 1.32 17.94
N VAL A 205 4.95 1.08 18.09
CA VAL A 205 5.67 0.04 17.34
C VAL A 205 5.10 -1.35 17.63
N GLU A 206 4.84 -1.67 18.89
CA GLU A 206 4.18 -2.93 19.27
C GLU A 206 2.81 -3.08 18.60
N LYS A 207 1.94 -2.06 18.69
CA LYS A 207 0.62 -2.08 18.06
C LYS A 207 0.68 -2.16 16.53
N CYS A 208 1.63 -1.48 15.91
CA CYS A 208 1.86 -1.57 14.48
C CYS A 208 2.30 -2.98 14.07
N SER A 209 3.16 -3.62 14.87
CA SER A 209 3.59 -5.00 14.65
C SER A 209 2.43 -5.99 14.79
N ASP A 210 1.62 -5.88 15.85
CA ASP A 210 0.42 -6.71 16.04
C ASP A 210 -0.56 -6.58 14.86
N ALA A 211 -0.78 -5.35 14.38
CA ALA A 211 -1.64 -5.09 13.23
C ALA A 211 -1.07 -5.71 11.96
N LEU A 212 0.25 -5.62 11.73
CA LEU A 212 0.93 -6.26 10.60
C LEU A 212 0.76 -7.79 10.65
N PHE A 213 0.95 -8.41 11.81
CA PHE A 213 0.71 -9.84 11.98
C PHE A 213 -0.75 -10.22 11.68
N SER A 214 -1.71 -9.39 12.06
CA SER A 214 -3.13 -9.59 11.77
C SER A 214 -3.43 -9.54 10.27
N VAL A 215 -2.79 -8.62 9.54
CA VAL A 215 -2.87 -8.51 8.08
C VAL A 215 -2.25 -9.73 7.40
N ALA A 216 -1.07 -10.16 7.85
CA ALA A 216 -0.39 -11.33 7.29
C ALA A 216 -1.22 -12.62 7.41
N LYS A 217 -2.02 -12.75 8.48
CA LYS A 217 -2.93 -13.89 8.68
C LYS A 217 -4.15 -13.91 7.75
N GLU A 218 -4.50 -12.79 7.13
CA GLU A 218 -5.70 -12.69 6.29
C GLU A 218 -5.45 -13.16 4.84
N ASP A 219 -4.18 -13.24 4.42
CA ASP A 219 -3.78 -13.57 3.03
C ASP A 219 -4.55 -12.79 1.95
N ALA A 220 -5.05 -11.58 2.26
CA ALA A 220 -5.82 -10.75 1.33
C ALA A 220 -5.02 -9.55 0.80
N LEU A 221 -3.93 -9.17 1.49
CA LEU A 221 -3.21 -7.92 1.25
C LEU A 221 -2.72 -7.80 -0.20
N PHE A 222 -2.05 -8.83 -0.72
CA PHE A 222 -1.50 -8.77 -2.07
C PHE A 222 -2.58 -8.68 -3.13
N TYR A 223 -3.64 -9.48 -3.02
CA TYR A 223 -4.73 -9.48 -3.99
C TYR A 223 -5.44 -8.12 -4.04
N LEU A 224 -5.68 -7.51 -2.87
CA LEU A 224 -6.26 -6.17 -2.79
C LEU A 224 -5.30 -5.11 -3.32
N TYR A 225 -4.02 -5.19 -2.94
CA TYR A 225 -3.00 -4.23 -3.34
C TYR A 225 -2.71 -4.21 -4.83
N ASP A 226 -2.60 -5.39 -5.46
CA ASP A 226 -2.28 -5.51 -6.87
C ASP A 226 -3.29 -4.78 -7.74
N TYR A 227 -4.56 -4.79 -7.31
CA TYR A 227 -5.64 -4.09 -7.97
C TYR A 227 -5.56 -2.56 -7.80
N CYS A 228 -4.92 -2.07 -6.74
CA CYS A 228 -4.78 -0.63 -6.48
C CYS A 228 -3.80 0.05 -7.42
N GLN A 229 -2.95 -0.73 -8.10
CA GLN A 229 -1.96 -0.24 -9.05
C GLN A 229 -2.58 0.22 -10.37
N TYR A 230 -3.86 -0.05 -10.60
CA TYR A 230 -4.55 0.37 -11.81
C TYR A 230 -4.97 1.85 -11.75
N THR A 231 -4.25 2.70 -12.48
CA THR A 231 -4.54 4.14 -12.58
C THR A 231 -5.70 4.47 -13.54
N GLU A 232 -6.35 3.47 -14.12
CA GLU A 232 -7.40 3.63 -15.15
C GLU A 232 -8.62 2.73 -14.92
N VAL A 233 -8.75 2.14 -13.74
CA VAL A 233 -9.92 1.30 -13.43
C VAL A 233 -11.00 2.14 -12.75
N ASN A 234 -12.24 1.97 -13.21
CA ASN A 234 -13.41 2.53 -12.54
C ASN A 234 -13.44 2.00 -11.09
N PRO A 235 -13.38 2.86 -10.06
CA PRO A 235 -13.31 2.41 -8.67
C PRO A 235 -14.57 1.67 -8.21
N ALA A 236 -15.70 1.77 -8.91
CA ALA A 236 -16.87 0.92 -8.66
C ALA A 236 -16.57 -0.54 -9.00
N ILE A 237 -16.01 -0.79 -10.19
CA ILE A 237 -15.58 -2.11 -10.62
C ILE A 237 -14.47 -2.63 -9.68
N ALA A 238 -13.56 -1.73 -9.28
CA ALA A 238 -12.51 -2.06 -8.33
C ALA A 238 -13.05 -2.57 -7.01
N ARG A 239 -14.04 -1.86 -6.47
CA ARG A 239 -14.67 -2.19 -5.22
C ARG A 239 -15.41 -3.52 -5.28
N ASP A 240 -16.20 -3.73 -6.32
CA ASP A 240 -16.93 -4.99 -6.51
C ASP A 240 -15.97 -6.17 -6.59
N HIS A 241 -14.85 -5.99 -7.31
CA HIS A 241 -13.80 -6.99 -7.37
C HIS A 241 -13.13 -7.21 -6.01
N CYS A 242 -12.79 -6.16 -5.27
CA CYS A 242 -12.23 -6.28 -3.92
C CYS A 242 -13.19 -7.01 -2.96
N PHE A 243 -14.50 -6.75 -3.02
CA PHE A 243 -15.49 -7.49 -2.23
C PHE A 243 -15.58 -8.97 -2.60
N SER A 244 -15.37 -9.29 -3.87
CA SER A 244 -15.37 -10.68 -4.34
C SER A 244 -14.17 -11.48 -3.80
N MET A 245 -13.03 -10.81 -3.58
CA MET A 245 -11.81 -11.41 -3.02
C MET A 245 -11.79 -11.40 -1.50
N ALA A 246 -12.26 -10.30 -0.90
CA ALA A 246 -12.29 -10.09 0.54
C ALA A 246 -13.64 -9.43 0.92
N PRO A 247 -14.62 -10.21 1.39
CA PRO A 247 -15.96 -9.70 1.71
C PRO A 247 -15.99 -8.55 2.72
N GLY A 248 -14.96 -8.45 3.57
CA GLY A 248 -14.80 -7.38 4.55
C GLY A 248 -14.00 -6.15 4.06
N ALA A 249 -13.82 -5.97 2.74
CA ALA A 249 -13.10 -4.85 2.13
C ALA A 249 -13.88 -3.51 2.19
N ASP A 250 -14.43 -3.20 3.37
CA ASP A 250 -15.33 -2.07 3.60
C ASP A 250 -14.61 -0.72 3.71
N PHE A 251 -13.29 -0.67 3.66
CA PHE A 251 -12.52 0.56 3.90
C PHE A 251 -11.83 1.03 2.63
N ARG A 252 -12.16 2.23 2.16
CA ARG A 252 -11.47 2.90 1.05
C ARG A 252 -10.31 3.72 1.59
N VAL A 253 -9.13 3.45 1.05
CA VAL A 253 -7.90 4.23 1.21
C VAL A 253 -7.60 4.88 -0.14
N GLN A 254 -7.47 6.19 -0.18
CA GLN A 254 -7.16 6.92 -1.41
C GLN A 254 -5.88 7.73 -1.23
N PHE A 255 -5.02 7.67 -2.24
CA PHE A 255 -3.78 8.42 -2.35
C PHE A 255 -3.92 9.44 -3.47
N ASP A 256 -3.61 10.71 -3.20
CA ASP A 256 -3.64 11.81 -4.18
C ASP A 256 -2.24 12.39 -4.47
N GLY A 257 -1.20 11.62 -4.13
CA GLY A 257 0.21 12.02 -4.19
C GLY A 257 0.69 12.84 -2.99
N LYS A 258 -0.16 13.69 -2.42
CA LYS A 258 0.15 14.62 -1.31
C LYS A 258 -0.35 14.13 0.05
N SER A 259 -1.46 13.42 0.06
CA SER A 259 -2.23 13.03 1.23
C SER A 259 -2.77 11.61 1.07
N THR A 260 -3.22 11.04 2.18
CA THR A 260 -3.91 9.75 2.21
C THR A 260 -5.23 9.93 2.96
N SER A 261 -6.34 9.66 2.27
CA SER A 261 -7.67 9.76 2.84
C SER A 261 -8.26 8.37 3.08
N PHE A 262 -9.12 8.30 4.09
CA PHE A 262 -9.63 7.07 4.67
C PHE A 262 -11.14 7.20 4.87
N SER A 263 -11.90 6.27 4.31
CA SER A 263 -13.37 6.27 4.43
C SER A 263 -13.90 4.86 4.64
N HIS A 264 -14.97 4.75 5.42
CA HIS A 264 -15.72 3.51 5.60
C HIS A 264 -16.86 3.49 4.57
N LEU A 265 -16.82 2.52 3.66
CA LEU A 265 -17.72 2.32 2.54
C LEU A 265 -18.17 0.84 2.47
N PRO A 266 -19.03 0.40 3.40
CA PRO A 266 -19.55 -0.96 3.41
C PRO A 266 -20.39 -1.27 2.17
N LYS A 267 -20.49 -2.57 1.83
CA LYS A 267 -21.25 -3.04 0.65
C LYS A 267 -22.67 -2.45 0.64
N GLY A 268 -23.11 -1.94 -0.51
CA GLY A 268 -24.43 -1.33 -0.70
C GLY A 268 -24.47 0.20 -0.56
N ILE A 269 -23.47 0.84 0.03
CA ILE A 269 -23.36 2.31 0.01
C ILE A 269 -22.77 2.74 -1.34
N PRO A 270 -23.37 3.70 -2.08
CA PRO A 270 -22.82 4.16 -3.35
C PRO A 270 -21.46 4.86 -3.17
N LEU A 271 -20.59 4.71 -4.16
CA LEU A 271 -19.31 5.43 -4.20
C LEU A 271 -19.60 6.90 -4.52
N ASN A 272 -19.24 7.79 -3.59
CA ASN A 272 -19.19 9.21 -3.91
C ASN A 272 -17.85 9.53 -4.62
N PHE A 273 -17.97 10.17 -5.79
CA PHE A 273 -16.85 10.60 -6.63
C PHE A 273 -16.50 12.08 -6.44
N ASP A 274 -17.25 12.81 -5.61
CA ASP A 274 -16.94 14.19 -5.26
C ASP A 274 -15.51 14.27 -4.67
N GLY A 275 -14.60 14.85 -5.44
CA GLY A 275 -13.16 14.95 -5.13
C GLY A 275 -12.22 13.99 -5.89
N MET A 276 -12.74 13.10 -6.75
CA MET A 276 -11.93 12.20 -7.61
C MET A 276 -11.89 12.62 -9.07
N ALA A 277 -12.78 13.52 -9.49
CA ALA A 277 -12.76 14.09 -10.82
C ALA A 277 -11.50 14.96 -10.96
N GLY A 278 -10.49 14.42 -11.63
CA GLY A 278 -9.51 15.27 -12.28
C GLY A 278 -10.28 16.22 -13.18
N SER A 279 -10.20 17.51 -12.91
CA SER A 279 -10.75 18.56 -13.77
C SER A 279 -10.07 18.49 -15.14
N ASN A 280 -10.52 17.58 -16.01
CA ASN A 280 -10.25 17.61 -17.43
C ASN A 280 -11.29 18.54 -18.06
N SER A 281 -11.16 19.83 -17.79
CA SER A 281 -11.80 20.87 -18.58
C SER A 281 -11.04 21.04 -19.90
N ASN A 282 -11.15 20.05 -20.78
CA ASN A 282 -10.89 20.26 -22.20
C ASN A 282 -12.24 20.37 -22.90
N SER A 283 -12.89 21.52 -22.69
CA SER A 283 -14.03 21.95 -23.49
C SER A 283 -13.55 22.38 -24.87
N ASN A 284 -13.22 21.42 -25.74
CA ASN A 284 -13.27 21.67 -27.17
C ASN A 284 -14.75 21.64 -27.58
N LYS A 285 -15.38 22.81 -27.48
CA LYS A 285 -16.67 23.09 -28.08
C LYS A 285 -16.41 23.40 -29.56
N PRO A 286 -16.86 22.59 -30.53
CA PRO A 286 -16.83 23.01 -31.92
C PRO A 286 -17.90 24.10 -32.10
N GLU A 287 -17.47 25.32 -32.41
CA GLU A 287 -18.34 26.34 -32.99
C GLU A 287 -18.84 25.81 -34.34
N ALA A 288 -20.14 25.60 -34.44
CA ALA A 288 -20.82 25.39 -35.69
C ALA A 288 -20.74 26.69 -36.51
N VAL A 289 -20.01 26.65 -37.62
CA VAL A 289 -20.09 27.67 -38.65
C VAL A 289 -21.35 27.39 -39.45
N GLU A 290 -22.40 28.18 -39.22
CA GLU A 290 -23.53 28.27 -40.14
C GLU A 290 -23.04 28.93 -41.44
N VAL A 291 -23.00 28.13 -42.50
CA VAL A 291 -22.88 28.62 -43.87
C VAL A 291 -24.29 28.74 -44.41
N GLU A 292 -24.79 29.98 -44.53
CA GLU A 292 -26.00 30.26 -45.29
C GLU A 292 -25.77 29.98 -46.79
N PRO A 293 -26.70 29.30 -47.49
CA PRO A 293 -26.65 29.19 -48.93
C PRO A 293 -27.29 30.42 -49.59
N ASN A 294 -26.54 31.03 -50.51
CA ASN A 294 -27.05 31.99 -51.48
C ASN A 294 -28.26 31.42 -52.24
N GLY A 295 -29.32 32.24 -52.33
CA GLY A 295 -30.51 31.96 -53.14
C GLY A 295 -31.33 33.20 -53.43
N ASN A 296 -30.82 34.09 -54.28
CA ASN A 296 -31.48 34.72 -55.45
C ASN A 296 -30.65 35.88 -56.00
#